data_AF-A0A0F9CHL4-F1
#
_entry.id   AF-A0A0F9CHL4-F1
#
_cell.length_a   1.000
_cell.length_b   1.000
_cell.length_c   1.000
_cell.angle_alpha   90.00
_cell.angle_beta   90.00
_cell.angle_gamma   90.00
#
_symmetry.space_group_name_H-M   'P 1'
#
loop_
_entity.id
_entity.type
_entity.pdbx_description
1 polymer ?
#
loop_
_entity_poly.entity_id
_entity_poly.type
_entity_poly.pdbx_seq_one_letter_code
_entity_poly.pdbx_strand_id
1 'polypeptide(L)'
;MEMNLAQALETRRFLNEVRSSNRSGSHVNCFRYFQNNSDEHEDTKFKVFKLLRKLNHNVLVEPIFLNGSRCDILDISLGVIYEVIHSEKETEVKNKNYPSCFGIVIIKSNKSEKIEVLE
;
A
#
# COMPACT_ATOMS: atom_id res chain seq x y z
N MET A 1 21.77 -2.50 -1.88
CA MET A 1 21.74 -3.46 -0.75
C MET A 1 21.22 -4.75 -1.33
N GLU A 2 21.99 -5.84 -1.26
CA GLU A 2 21.52 -7.14 -1.78
C GLU A 2 20.46 -7.71 -0.84
N MET A 3 19.37 -8.20 -1.43
CA MET A 3 18.27 -8.80 -0.70
C MET A 3 18.67 -10.23 -0.30
N ASN A 4 18.67 -10.53 1.00
CA ASN A 4 19.02 -11.88 1.45
C ASN A 4 17.89 -12.89 1.14
N LEU A 5 18.22 -14.18 1.17
CA LEU A 5 17.27 -15.24 0.80
C LEU A 5 16.00 -15.23 1.67
N ALA A 6 16.11 -14.98 2.97
CA ALA A 6 14.95 -14.93 3.87
C ALA A 6 14.00 -13.80 3.46
N GLN A 7 14.53 -12.62 3.18
CA GLN A 7 13.74 -11.47 2.74
C GLN A 7 13.11 -11.70 1.36
N ALA A 8 13.81 -12.38 0.45
CA ALA A 8 13.26 -12.79 -0.83
C ALA A 8 12.07 -13.77 -0.70
N LEU A 9 12.18 -14.72 0.25
CA LEU A 9 11.11 -15.67 0.55
C LEU A 9 9.89 -14.98 1.15
N GLU A 10 10.07 -14.05 2.09
CA GLU A 10 8.96 -13.26 2.64
C GLU A 10 8.30 -12.37 1.59
N THR A 11 9.06 -11.66 0.76
CA THR A 11 8.49 -10.89 -0.35
C THR A 11 7.67 -11.78 -1.28
N ARG A 12 8.15 -12.98 -1.59
CA ARG A 12 7.40 -13.96 -2.40
C ARG A 12 6.12 -14.41 -1.70
N ARG A 13 6.18 -14.66 -0.40
CA ARG A 13 5.00 -15.02 0.42
C ARG A 13 3.96 -13.90 0.38
N PHE A 14 4.35 -12.64 0.53
CA PHE A 14 3.43 -11.50 0.44
C PHE A 14 2.80 -11.37 -0.95
N LEU A 15 3.59 -11.59 -2.01
CA LEU A 15 3.06 -11.58 -3.38
C LEU A 15 2.02 -12.67 -3.63
N ASN A 16 2.10 -13.81 -2.95
CA ASN A 16 1.11 -14.89 -3.09
C ASN A 16 -0.27 -14.52 -2.53
N GLU A 17 -0.37 -13.51 -1.67
CA GLU A 17 -1.65 -12.99 -1.15
C GLU A 17 -2.33 -12.02 -2.12
N VAL A 18 -1.64 -11.61 -3.19
CA VAL A 18 -2.14 -10.63 -4.16
C VAL A 18 -2.58 -11.33 -5.44
N ARG A 19 -3.72 -10.90 -6.00
CA ARG A 19 -4.20 -11.43 -7.28
C ARG A 19 -3.24 -11.06 -8.41
N SER A 20 -2.63 -12.07 -9.01
CA SER A 20 -1.92 -11.94 -10.29
C SER A 20 -2.92 -11.77 -11.43
N SER A 21 -3.25 -10.54 -11.81
CA SER A 21 -3.98 -10.30 -13.07
C SER A 21 -3.51 -9.02 -13.75
N ASN A 22 -3.50 -9.06 -15.09
CA ASN A 22 -3.20 -7.89 -15.92
C ASN A 22 -4.27 -6.79 -15.80
N ARG A 23 -5.47 -7.12 -15.27
CA ARG A 23 -6.52 -6.14 -14.94
C ARG A 23 -6.34 -5.49 -13.57
N SER A 24 -5.65 -6.16 -12.64
CA SER A 24 -5.32 -5.64 -11.30
C SER A 24 -4.40 -4.41 -11.43
N GLY A 25 -3.55 -4.37 -12.47
CA GLY A 25 -2.73 -3.21 -12.86
C GLY A 25 -1.69 -2.75 -11.84
N SER A 26 -1.59 -3.42 -10.69
CA SER A 26 -0.53 -3.21 -9.70
C SER A 26 0.69 -3.99 -10.14
N HIS A 27 1.53 -3.36 -10.96
CA HIS A 27 2.87 -3.85 -11.24
C HIS A 27 3.82 -3.38 -10.13
N VAL A 28 4.75 -4.24 -9.74
CA VAL A 28 5.73 -3.91 -8.71
C VAL A 28 6.48 -2.65 -9.13
N ASN A 29 6.49 -1.65 -8.24
CA ASN A 29 7.15 -0.36 -8.40
C ASN A 29 6.59 0.54 -9.52
N CYS A 30 5.34 0.30 -9.94
CA CYS A 30 4.62 1.20 -10.83
C CYS A 30 3.55 1.96 -10.04
N PHE A 31 3.59 3.30 -10.13
CA PHE A 31 2.49 4.12 -9.62
C PHE A 31 1.35 4.12 -10.64
N ARG A 32 0.13 3.85 -10.18
CA ARG A 32 -1.08 3.90 -10.99
C ARG A 32 -1.99 5.00 -10.46
N TYR A 33 -2.27 5.98 -11.32
CA TYR A 33 -3.22 7.04 -11.03
C TYR A 33 -4.65 6.55 -11.22
N PHE A 34 -5.54 6.88 -10.28
CA PHE A 34 -6.96 6.57 -10.37
C PHE A 34 -7.80 7.85 -10.37
N GLN A 35 -8.36 8.19 -11.53
CA GLN A 35 -9.15 9.40 -11.75
C GLN A 35 -10.42 9.54 -10.87
N ASN A 36 -10.87 8.46 -10.24
CA ASN A 36 -12.08 8.47 -9.40
C ASN A 36 -11.77 8.86 -7.94
N ASN A 37 -10.50 8.97 -7.59
CA ASN A 37 -10.07 9.47 -6.29
C ASN A 37 -9.84 10.99 -6.35
N SER A 38 -9.85 11.67 -5.21
CA SER A 38 -9.48 13.09 -5.17
C SER A 38 -8.00 13.29 -5.43
N ASP A 39 -7.63 14.46 -5.96
CA ASP A 39 -6.24 14.82 -6.21
C ASP A 39 -5.41 14.70 -4.92
N GLU A 40 -5.93 15.12 -3.77
CA GLU A 40 -5.23 15.04 -2.49
C GLU A 40 -4.95 13.60 -2.06
N HIS A 41 -5.88 12.68 -2.33
CA HIS A 41 -5.71 11.26 -2.02
C HIS A 41 -4.66 10.63 -2.94
N GLU A 42 -4.71 10.91 -4.25
CA GLU A 42 -3.70 10.44 -5.22
C GLU A 42 -2.31 11.02 -4.92
N ASP A 43 -2.21 12.32 -4.62
CA ASP A 43 -0.95 12.98 -4.26
C ASP A 43 -0.35 12.39 -3.00
N THR A 44 -1.17 12.09 -1.99
CA THR A 44 -0.70 11.46 -0.75
C THR A 44 -0.19 10.05 -1.04
N LYS A 45 -0.89 9.24 -1.82
CA LYS A 45 -0.39 7.93 -2.27
C LYS A 45 0.94 8.08 -3.01
N PHE A 46 1.06 9.07 -3.89
CA PHE A 46 2.29 9.29 -4.65
C PHE A 46 3.46 9.70 -3.75
N LYS A 47 3.23 10.53 -2.73
CA LYS A 47 4.25 10.90 -1.72
C LYS A 47 4.75 9.66 -0.97
N VAL A 48 3.85 8.78 -0.53
CA VAL A 48 4.18 7.53 0.17
C VAL A 48 4.94 6.57 -0.74
N PHE A 49 4.44 6.36 -1.96
CA PHE A 49 5.12 5.56 -2.99
C PHE A 49 6.56 6.05 -3.21
N LYS A 50 6.75 7.36 -3.41
CA LYS A 50 8.09 7.95 -3.61
C LYS A 50 9.00 7.73 -2.41
N LEU A 51 8.50 7.88 -1.19
CA LEU A 51 9.27 7.67 0.02
C LEU A 51 9.75 6.21 0.12
N LEU A 52 8.84 5.24 -0.03
CA LEU A 52 9.16 3.81 0.01
C LEU A 52 10.15 3.41 -1.09
N ARG A 53 9.97 3.95 -2.31
CA ARG A 53 10.91 3.71 -3.42
C ARG A 53 12.30 4.32 -3.15
N LYS A 54 12.39 5.49 -2.52
CA LYS A 54 13.68 6.07 -2.09
C LYS A 54 14.39 5.20 -1.04
N LEU A 55 13.63 4.48 -0.22
CA LEU A 55 14.14 3.51 0.74
C LEU A 55 14.44 2.13 0.10
N ASN A 56 14.30 2.00 -1.23
CA ASN A 56 14.45 0.76 -1.99
C ASN A 56 13.42 -0.35 -1.66
N HIS A 57 12.25 -0.01 -1.12
CA HIS A 57 11.19 -0.99 -0.84
C HIS A 57 10.37 -1.29 -2.08
N ASN A 58 10.07 -2.57 -2.32
CA ASN A 58 9.19 -2.98 -3.40
C ASN A 58 7.73 -2.75 -3.01
N VAL A 59 6.99 -2.10 -3.89
CA VAL A 59 5.63 -1.64 -3.59
C VAL A 59 4.66 -1.98 -4.70
N LEU A 60 3.40 -2.16 -4.33
CA LEU A 60 2.25 -2.27 -5.21
C LEU A 60 1.26 -1.18 -4.86
N VAL A 61 0.76 -0.46 -5.87
CA VAL A 61 -0.29 0.55 -5.70
C VAL A 61 -1.63 -0.03 -6.11
N GLU A 62 -2.62 0.10 -5.24
CA GLU A 62 -3.99 -0.40 -5.42
C GLU A 62 -4.11 -1.92 -5.66
N PRO A 63 -3.29 -2.79 -5.03
CA PRO A 63 -3.38 -4.22 -5.25
C PRO A 63 -4.66 -4.80 -4.66
N ILE A 64 -5.19 -5.80 -5.36
CA ILE A 64 -6.35 -6.58 -4.92
C ILE A 64 -5.83 -7.90 -4.35
N PHE A 65 -6.17 -8.18 -3.10
CA PHE A 65 -5.82 -9.43 -2.42
C PHE A 65 -6.69 -10.60 -2.92
N LEU A 66 -6.27 -11.84 -2.66
CA LEU A 66 -7.02 -13.04 -3.04
C LEU A 66 -8.46 -13.00 -2.53
N ASN A 67 -8.66 -12.55 -1.28
CA ASN A 67 -9.97 -12.39 -0.65
C ASN A 67 -10.84 -11.25 -1.22
N GLY A 68 -10.32 -10.49 -2.20
CA GLY A 68 -11.06 -9.42 -2.89
C GLY A 68 -10.96 -8.04 -2.23
N SER A 69 -10.37 -7.93 -1.04
CA SER A 69 -10.05 -6.63 -0.46
C SER A 69 -8.98 -5.91 -1.30
N ARG A 70 -8.99 -4.58 -1.25
CA ARG A 70 -8.05 -3.72 -1.98
C ARG A 70 -7.51 -2.65 -1.03
N CYS A 71 -6.19 -2.51 -1.00
CA CYS A 71 -5.53 -1.46 -0.25
C CYS A 71 -4.92 -0.40 -1.16
N ASP A 72 -4.59 0.76 -0.60
CA ASP A 72 -4.05 1.87 -1.38
C ASP A 72 -2.59 1.61 -1.80
N ILE A 73 -1.75 1.20 -0.85
CA ILE A 73 -0.34 0.85 -1.11
C ILE A 73 0.05 -0.35 -0.26
N LEU A 74 0.68 -1.34 -0.88
CA LEU A 74 1.29 -2.48 -0.21
C LEU A 74 2.80 -2.45 -0.40
N ASP A 75 3.53 -2.43 0.70
CA ASP A 75 4.97 -2.67 0.76
C ASP A 75 5.22 -4.17 0.94
N ILE A 76 5.67 -4.81 -0.13
CA ILE A 76 5.99 -6.24 -0.16
C ILE A 76 7.42 -6.53 0.29
N SER A 77 8.22 -5.51 0.59
CA SER A 77 9.53 -5.69 1.23
C SER A 77 9.40 -5.91 2.74
N LEU A 78 8.37 -5.33 3.37
CA LEU A 78 8.14 -5.42 4.82
C LEU A 78 6.80 -6.08 5.21
N GLY A 79 5.88 -6.26 4.27
CA GLY A 79 4.54 -6.78 4.58
C GLY A 79 3.68 -5.73 5.29
N VAL A 80 3.68 -4.49 4.80
CA VAL A 80 2.93 -3.38 5.39
C VAL A 80 1.97 -2.79 4.37
N ILE A 81 0.72 -2.62 4.79
CA ILE A 81 -0.33 -1.92 4.06
C ILE A 81 -0.34 -0.46 4.55
N TYR A 82 -0.37 0.49 3.62
CA TYR A 82 -0.57 1.90 3.92
C TYR A 82 -1.92 2.34 3.35
N GLU A 83 -2.81 2.79 4.22
CA GLU A 83 -4.16 3.28 3.88
C GLU A 83 -4.21 4.80 4.01
N VAL A 84 -4.59 5.49 2.95
CA VAL A 84 -4.73 6.94 2.95
C VAL A 84 -6.18 7.29 3.28
N ILE A 85 -6.38 7.94 4.43
CA ILE A 85 -7.70 8.42 4.84
C ILE A 85 -7.77 9.94 4.80
N HIS A 86 -8.96 10.44 4.48
CA HIS A 86 -9.33 11.81 4.80
C HIS A 86 -10.00 11.84 6.18
N SER A 87 -9.85 12.95 6.90
CA SER A 87 -10.07 13.14 8.34
C SER A 87 -11.41 12.66 8.96
N GLU A 88 -12.35 12.15 8.17
CA GLU A 88 -13.68 11.74 8.60
C GLU A 88 -13.96 10.22 8.44
N LYS A 89 -12.99 9.42 7.93
CA LYS A 89 -13.24 8.03 7.49
C LYS A 89 -12.48 6.92 8.23
N GLU A 90 -11.92 7.18 9.41
CA GLU A 90 -11.16 6.16 10.18
C GLU A 90 -11.93 4.85 10.41
N THR A 91 -13.26 4.91 10.56
CA THR A 91 -14.12 3.73 10.75
C THR A 91 -14.19 2.83 9.53
N GLU A 92 -13.97 3.33 8.30
CA GLU A 92 -14.01 2.53 7.08
C GLU A 92 -12.79 1.59 6.98
N VAL A 93 -11.63 1.98 7.51
CA VAL A 93 -10.40 1.15 7.46
C VAL A 93 -10.49 -0.05 8.41
N LYS A 94 -11.06 0.13 9.59
CA LYS A 94 -11.21 -0.95 10.60
C LYS A 94 -12.09 -2.12 10.11
N ASN A 95 -12.92 -1.89 9.09
CA ASN A 95 -13.81 -2.90 8.52
C ASN A 95 -13.19 -3.68 7.35
N LYS A 96 -11.97 -3.34 6.91
CA LYS A 96 -11.33 -4.04 5.80
C LYS A 96 -10.71 -5.35 6.28
N ASN A 97 -11.16 -6.45 5.70
CA ASN A 97 -10.68 -7.79 5.99
C ASN A 97 -9.39 -8.09 5.22
N TYR A 98 -8.26 -7.48 5.61
CA TYR A 98 -6.96 -7.77 5.00
C TYR A 98 -6.36 -9.08 5.50
N PRO A 99 -5.49 -9.74 4.72
CA PRO A 99 -4.74 -10.90 5.21
C PRO A 99 -3.93 -10.54 6.47
N SER A 100 -4.00 -11.37 7.50
CA SER A 100 -3.40 -11.10 8.82
C SER A 100 -1.88 -11.08 8.83
N CYS A 101 -1.23 -11.49 7.74
CA CYS A 101 0.22 -11.41 7.59
C CYS A 101 0.73 -9.99 7.31
N PHE A 102 -0.16 -9.01 7.14
CA PHE A 102 0.20 -7.62 6.87
C PHE A 102 -0.02 -6.73 8.10
N GLY A 103 0.98 -5.90 8.40
CA GLY A 103 0.77 -4.74 9.26
C GLY A 103 -0.02 -3.66 8.52
N ILE A 104 -0.78 -2.83 9.24
CA ILE A 104 -1.58 -1.75 8.64
C ILE A 104 -1.12 -0.43 9.25
N VAL A 105 -0.80 0.52 8.39
CA VAL A 105 -0.47 1.90 8.74
C VAL A 105 -1.50 2.82 8.11
N ILE A 106 -2.12 3.66 8.93
CA ILE A 106 -3.07 4.67 8.47
C ILE A 106 -2.34 5.99 8.27
N ILE A 107 -2.50 6.58 7.09
CA ILE A 107 -1.93 7.86 6.70
C ILE A 107 -3.06 8.87 6.56
N LYS A 108 -3.05 9.89 7.40
CA LYS A 108 -4.01 10.99 7.32
C LYS A 108 -3.56 11.99 6.26
N SER A 109 -4.39 12.22 5.24
CA SER A 109 -4.20 13.37 4.34
C SER A 109 -4.73 14.62 5.04
N ASN A 110 -3.84 15.33 5.74
CA ASN A 110 -4.12 16.68 6.21
C ASN A 110 -3.79 17.66 5.08
N LYS A 111 -4.56 18.76 4.95
CA LYS A 111 -4.22 19.88 4.03
C LYS A 111 -2.82 20.46 4.28
N SER A 112 -2.26 20.21 5.46
CA SER A 112 -0.88 20.49 5.85
C SER A 112 -0.02 19.24 5.70
N GLU A 113 1.12 19.35 5.02
CA GLU A 113 2.00 18.28 4.49
C GLU A 113 2.66 17.30 5.51
N LYS A 114 2.02 17.00 6.64
CA LYS A 114 2.56 16.08 7.66
C LYS A 114 1.90 14.71 7.54
N ILE A 115 2.74 13.68 7.37
CA ILE A 115 2.35 12.27 7.48
C ILE A 115 2.51 11.89 8.96
N GLU A 116 1.40 11.55 9.62
CA GLU A 116 1.40 10.95 10.95
C GLU A 116 1.15 9.44 10.80
N VAL A 117 2.01 8.63 11.40
CA VAL A 117 1.87 7.17 11.46
C VAL A 117 1.11 6.86 12.75
N LEU A 118 -0.04 6.20 12.64
CA LEU A 118 -0.77 5.68 13.79
C LEU A 118 -0.49 4.18 13.92
N GLU A 119 -0.05 3.76 15.11
CA GLU A 119 0.17 2.35 15.50
C GLU A 119 -1.15 1.63 15.83
#